data_AF-A0A3M6T706-F1
#
_entry.id   AF-A0A3M6T706-F1
#
_cell.length_a   1.000
_cell.length_b   1.000
_cell.length_c   1.000
_cell.angle_alpha   90.00
_cell.angle_beta   90.00
_cell.angle_gamma   90.00
#
_symmetry.space_group_name_H-M   'P 1'
#
loop_
_entity.id
_entity.type
_entity.pdbx_description
1 polymer ?
#
loop_
_entity_poly.entity_id
_entity_poly.type
_entity_poly.pdbx_seq_one_letter_code
_entity_poly.pdbx_strand_id
1 'polypeptide(L)'
;MLHFLYRENRGQSAAMPACTLAFASLCLQNALMLLKSGEVTQVHESESVQENQAVKEEDSLGQETDASSDSGGLSRSSSIQSETSIPAPPGPPVKLRELPHLRCSILACSAYVALGLGDNVMALVHAQKLLSQSNLVGALRFLGHLYAAEALIKLNRLPEAIMHLSPDNINNINIIPASTTAEVVSGENVDKEKETTKPRACEKMTFPETLNEARSSFLVNLAGVYSLRSEFDKARKCLQQACSLGYSKDFSARVVLLAVYIELQSGNTAGALQTIKKHQVLPFSKGFKAVKKTRGADVWKT
;
A
#
# COMPACT_ATOMS: atom_id res chain seq x y z
N MET A 1 11.96 3.93 -8.47
CA MET A 1 12.00 2.46 -8.53
C MET A 1 11.70 2.13 -9.99
N LEU A 2 12.69 1.74 -10.78
CA LEU A 2 12.61 1.82 -12.25
C LEU A 2 13.36 0.64 -12.88
N HIS A 3 12.64 -0.42 -13.22
CA HIS A 3 12.92 -1.29 -14.37
C HIS A 3 11.71 -2.20 -14.63
N PHE A 4 10.83 -1.80 -15.58
CA PHE A 4 9.88 -2.72 -16.19
C PHE A 4 10.53 -3.27 -17.46
N LEU A 5 11.04 -4.50 -17.43
CA LEU A 5 11.42 -5.21 -18.65
C LEU A 5 10.20 -5.91 -19.22
N TYR A 6 9.75 -5.41 -20.38
CA TYR A 6 8.68 -5.98 -21.18
C TYR A 6 9.07 -7.40 -21.62
N ARG A 7 8.35 -8.43 -21.14
CA ARG A 7 8.62 -9.82 -21.49
C ARG A 7 7.57 -10.31 -22.49
N GLU A 8 8.00 -10.54 -23.73
CA GLU A 8 7.16 -11.07 -24.79
C GLU A 8 6.73 -12.53 -24.47
N ASN A 9 5.42 -12.79 -24.53
CA ASN A 9 4.81 -14.00 -23.99
C ASN A 9 4.33 -14.93 -25.12
N ARG A 10 5.24 -15.73 -25.68
CA ARG A 10 4.88 -16.74 -26.68
C ARG A 10 4.35 -18.01 -25.99
N GLY A 11 3.04 -18.26 -26.08
CA GLY A 11 2.43 -19.52 -25.66
C GLY A 11 1.18 -19.44 -24.78
N GLN A 12 0.40 -18.35 -24.81
CA GLN A 12 -0.84 -18.26 -24.03
C GLN A 12 -2.04 -18.79 -24.83
N SER A 13 -2.84 -19.66 -24.18
CA SER A 13 -4.09 -20.18 -24.73
C SER A 13 -5.14 -19.07 -24.78
N ALA A 14 -5.87 -18.96 -25.89
CA ALA A 14 -6.89 -17.92 -26.08
C ALA A 14 -8.02 -17.92 -25.03
N ALA A 15 -8.21 -19.03 -24.31
CA ALA A 15 -9.20 -19.17 -23.24
C ALA A 15 -8.75 -18.60 -21.87
N MET A 16 -7.46 -18.30 -21.68
CA MET A 16 -6.90 -17.79 -20.44
C MET A 16 -6.16 -16.47 -20.73
N PRO A 17 -6.74 -15.30 -20.38
CA PRO A 17 -6.11 -14.02 -20.68
C PRO A 17 -4.76 -13.90 -19.98
N ALA A 18 -3.86 -13.14 -20.61
CA ALA A 18 -2.52 -12.95 -20.10
C ALA A 18 -2.53 -12.33 -18.70
N CYS A 19 -1.87 -12.97 -17.72
CA CYS A 19 -1.62 -12.39 -16.40
C CYS A 19 -0.76 -11.13 -16.57
N THR A 20 -1.44 -9.98 -16.62
CA THR A 20 -0.92 -8.66 -17.00
C THR A 20 -1.50 -7.62 -16.05
N LEU A 21 -0.83 -6.48 -15.91
CA LEU A 21 -1.35 -5.37 -15.11
C LEU A 21 -2.70 -4.85 -15.64
N ALA A 22 -2.90 -4.86 -16.97
CA ALA A 22 -4.17 -4.48 -17.58
C ALA A 22 -5.31 -5.43 -17.17
N PHE A 23 -5.08 -6.76 -17.23
CA PHE A 23 -6.07 -7.73 -16.76
C PHE A 23 -6.31 -7.62 -15.25
N ALA A 24 -5.26 -7.42 -14.45
CA ALA A 24 -5.39 -7.19 -13.01
C ALA A 24 -6.23 -5.95 -12.68
N SER A 25 -6.10 -4.86 -13.47
CA SER A 25 -6.90 -3.64 -13.32
C SER A 25 -8.40 -3.93 -13.51
N LEU A 26 -8.77 -4.69 -14.54
CA LEU A 26 -10.16 -5.10 -14.78
C LEU A 26 -10.71 -5.95 -13.62
N CYS A 27 -9.94 -6.92 -13.14
CA CYS A 27 -10.33 -7.76 -11.99
C CYS A 27 -10.55 -6.94 -10.71
N LEU A 28 -9.67 -5.98 -10.43
CA LEU A 28 -9.77 -5.11 -9.26
C LEU A 28 -10.95 -4.12 -9.37
N GLN A 29 -11.23 -3.61 -10.57
CA GLN A 29 -12.41 -2.78 -10.83
C GLN A 29 -13.70 -3.57 -10.62
N ASN A 30 -13.79 -4.80 -11.13
CA ASN A 30 -14.92 -5.71 -10.89
C ASN A 30 -15.10 -5.98 -9.39
N ALA A 31 -14.02 -6.27 -8.66
CA ALA A 31 -14.07 -6.46 -7.22
C ALA A 31 -14.59 -5.21 -6.47
N LEU A 32 -14.14 -4.00 -6.83
CA LEU A 32 -14.65 -2.75 -6.25
C LEU A 32 -16.14 -2.49 -6.56
N MET A 33 -16.64 -2.93 -7.72
CA MET A 33 -18.08 -2.83 -8.03
C MET A 33 -18.91 -3.81 -7.20
N LEU A 34 -18.46 -5.07 -7.10
CA LEU A 34 -19.14 -6.11 -6.32
C LEU A 34 -19.22 -5.77 -4.82
N LEU A 35 -18.16 -5.19 -4.25
CA LEU A 35 -18.17 -4.69 -2.87
C LEU A 35 -19.24 -3.60 -2.64
N LYS A 36 -19.38 -2.65 -3.56
CA LYS A 36 -20.39 -1.59 -3.46
C LYS A 36 -21.82 -2.12 -3.54
N SER A 37 -22.08 -3.11 -4.41
CA SER A 37 -23.41 -3.74 -4.44
C SER A 37 -23.75 -4.44 -3.13
N GLY A 38 -22.78 -5.08 -2.47
CA GLY A 38 -22.98 -5.67 -1.14
C GLY A 38 -23.30 -4.65 -0.06
N GLU A 39 -22.70 -3.45 -0.12
CA GLU A 39 -23.01 -2.33 0.78
C GLU A 39 -24.41 -1.74 0.52
N VAL A 40 -24.89 -1.72 -0.73
CA VAL A 40 -26.22 -1.17 -1.09
C VAL A 40 -27.37 -2.09 -0.68
N THR A 41 -27.24 -3.41 -0.85
CA THR A 41 -28.29 -4.37 -0.46
C THR A 41 -28.64 -4.28 1.03
N GLN A 42 -27.64 -4.02 1.89
CA GLN A 42 -27.82 -3.87 3.34
C GLN A 42 -28.70 -2.68 3.74
N VAL A 43 -28.64 -1.56 3.00
CA VAL A 43 -29.45 -0.37 3.29
C VAL A 43 -30.93 -0.67 3.03
N HIS A 44 -31.23 -1.36 1.93
CA HIS A 44 -32.61 -1.68 1.53
C HIS A 44 -33.30 -2.71 2.44
N GLU A 45 -32.56 -3.61 3.10
CA GLU A 45 -33.13 -4.51 4.12
C GLU A 45 -33.40 -3.79 5.45
N SER A 46 -32.63 -2.75 5.78
CA SER A 46 -32.67 -2.07 7.09
C SER A 46 -33.80 -1.05 7.27
N GLU A 47 -34.36 -0.50 6.18
CA GLU A 47 -35.39 0.57 6.24
C GLU A 47 -36.84 0.06 6.33
N SER A 48 -37.08 -1.26 6.36
CA SER A 48 -38.44 -1.84 6.17
C SER A 48 -39.24 -2.15 7.44
N VAL A 49 -38.77 -1.78 8.64
CA VAL A 49 -39.44 -2.14 9.91
C VAL A 49 -39.48 -0.99 10.92
N GLN A 50 -40.48 -0.09 10.78
CA GLN A 50 -41.31 0.47 11.87
C GLN A 50 -42.18 1.63 11.36
N GLU A 51 -43.50 1.44 11.28
CA GLU A 51 -44.44 2.01 12.26
C GLU A 51 -45.83 1.34 12.15
N ASN A 52 -46.42 0.98 13.29
CA ASN A 52 -47.78 0.45 13.38
C ASN A 52 -48.68 1.49 14.06
N GLN A 53 -49.90 1.69 13.57
CA GLN A 53 -51.04 1.89 14.47
C GLN A 53 -52.37 1.45 13.84
N ALA A 54 -53.18 0.77 14.65
CA ALA A 54 -54.46 0.16 14.26
C ALA A 54 -55.60 1.19 14.25
N VAL A 55 -56.85 0.89 13.87
CA VAL A 55 -57.83 0.15 14.70
C VAL A 55 -59.14 -0.07 13.92
N LYS A 56 -59.62 -1.34 13.85
CA LYS A 56 -61.03 -1.87 13.81
C LYS A 56 -62.03 -1.34 12.74
N GLU A 57 -63.14 -2.00 12.33
CA GLU A 57 -63.79 -3.35 12.36
C GLU A 57 -65.00 -3.26 11.37
N GLU A 58 -65.76 -4.28 10.91
CA GLU A 58 -65.86 -5.74 11.16
C GLU A 58 -66.48 -6.48 9.92
N ASP A 59 -66.89 -7.75 10.09
CA ASP A 59 -68.05 -8.46 9.49
C ASP A 59 -67.94 -9.34 8.20
N SER A 60 -68.14 -10.66 8.41
CA SER A 60 -68.82 -11.70 7.59
C SER A 60 -68.45 -11.97 6.09
N LEU A 61 -68.55 -13.19 5.53
CA LEU A 61 -69.04 -14.51 6.00
C LEU A 61 -68.52 -15.65 5.06
N GLY A 62 -68.09 -16.79 5.62
CA GLY A 62 -68.13 -18.16 5.05
C GLY A 62 -67.41 -18.54 3.73
N GLN A 63 -66.59 -19.60 3.74
CA GLN A 63 -67.03 -20.96 3.31
C GLN A 63 -65.89 -22.01 3.44
N GLU A 64 -66.25 -23.21 3.90
CA GLU A 64 -65.36 -24.35 4.21
C GLU A 64 -64.97 -25.18 2.96
N THR A 65 -63.77 -25.78 2.93
CA THR A 65 -63.51 -27.16 2.43
C THR A 65 -62.19 -27.72 2.98
N ASP A 66 -62.20 -29.00 3.35
CA ASP A 66 -61.12 -29.71 4.07
C ASP A 66 -59.94 -30.22 3.21
N ALA A 67 -58.79 -30.46 3.89
CA ALA A 67 -58.09 -31.76 3.99
C ALA A 67 -56.55 -31.76 3.84
N SER A 68 -55.88 -31.89 4.99
CA SER A 68 -54.65 -32.69 5.23
C SER A 68 -53.33 -32.41 4.48
N SER A 69 -52.50 -31.60 5.13
CA SER A 69 -51.19 -31.97 5.70
C SER A 69 -50.20 -32.88 4.92
N ASP A 70 -49.04 -32.32 4.59
CA ASP A 70 -47.77 -32.82 5.15
C ASP A 70 -46.86 -31.64 5.57
N SER A 71 -46.05 -31.87 6.60
CA SER A 71 -45.40 -30.83 7.41
C SER A 71 -43.88 -30.78 7.23
N GLY A 72 -43.40 -29.87 6.38
CA GLY A 72 -41.98 -29.47 6.29
C GLY A 72 -41.70 -28.22 7.12
N GLY A 73 -41.54 -28.38 8.43
CA GLY A 73 -41.56 -27.26 9.39
C GLY A 73 -40.50 -26.18 9.19
N LEU A 74 -40.94 -24.94 8.98
CA LEU A 74 -40.14 -23.74 9.21
C LEU A 74 -39.84 -23.56 10.70
N SER A 75 -38.70 -22.92 10.98
CA SER A 75 -38.33 -22.32 12.27
C SER A 75 -38.06 -23.28 13.45
N ARG A 76 -36.79 -23.64 13.64
CA ARG A 76 -36.20 -23.66 14.99
C ARG A 76 -34.89 -22.88 15.02
N SER A 77 -34.97 -21.70 15.62
CA SER A 77 -33.85 -20.90 16.08
C SER A 77 -32.97 -21.72 17.03
N SER A 78 -31.73 -22.02 16.62
CA SER A 78 -30.64 -22.28 17.55
C SER A 78 -29.75 -21.04 17.62
N SER A 79 -29.31 -20.72 18.84
CA SER A 79 -28.50 -19.54 19.15
C SER A 79 -27.15 -19.57 18.44
N ILE A 80 -27.05 -18.83 17.33
CA ILE A 80 -25.78 -18.56 16.63
C ILE A 80 -25.74 -17.07 16.33
N GLN A 81 -24.65 -16.40 16.71
CA GLN A 81 -24.40 -15.01 16.34
C GLN A 81 -24.44 -14.92 14.81
N SER A 82 -25.41 -14.21 14.25
CA SER A 82 -25.64 -14.17 12.81
C SER A 82 -24.56 -13.33 12.11
N GLU A 83 -23.40 -13.93 11.87
CA GLU A 83 -22.39 -13.37 10.97
C GLU A 83 -22.99 -13.33 9.55
N THR A 84 -23.55 -12.18 9.21
CA THR A 84 -24.01 -11.89 7.85
C THR A 84 -22.83 -12.12 6.89
N SER A 85 -23.11 -12.86 5.81
CA SER A 85 -22.11 -13.23 4.82
C SER A 85 -22.68 -13.14 3.42
N ILE A 86 -21.83 -12.75 2.47
CA ILE A 86 -22.18 -12.56 1.06
C ILE A 86 -21.78 -13.84 0.30
N PRO A 87 -22.69 -14.51 -0.43
CA PRO A 87 -22.34 -15.63 -1.29
C PRO A 87 -21.28 -15.22 -2.34
N ALA A 88 -20.19 -15.98 -2.44
CA ALA A 88 -19.06 -15.68 -3.32
C ALA A 88 -18.56 -16.90 -4.13
N PRO A 89 -19.44 -17.59 -4.89
CA PRO A 89 -19.06 -18.77 -5.67
C PRO A 89 -17.97 -18.42 -6.71
N PRO A 90 -17.01 -19.33 -6.98
CA PRO A 90 -16.90 -20.71 -6.48
C PRO A 90 -16.27 -20.83 -5.07
N GLY A 91 -15.92 -19.72 -4.41
CA GLY A 91 -15.31 -19.70 -3.09
C GLY A 91 -16.29 -19.74 -1.92
N PRO A 92 -15.79 -19.80 -0.67
CA PRO A 92 -16.60 -19.65 0.53
C PRO A 92 -17.29 -18.27 0.60
N PRO A 93 -18.47 -18.15 1.26
CA PRO A 93 -19.10 -16.86 1.52
C PRO A 93 -18.17 -15.88 2.27
N VAL A 94 -18.17 -14.63 1.85
CA VAL A 94 -17.36 -13.57 2.48
C VAL A 94 -18.09 -13.02 3.70
N LYS A 95 -17.47 -13.06 4.87
CA LYS A 95 -18.04 -12.51 6.11
C LYS A 95 -18.06 -10.99 6.05
N LEU A 96 -19.16 -10.33 6.44
CA LEU A 96 -19.24 -8.86 6.37
C LEU A 96 -18.17 -8.15 7.21
N ARG A 97 -17.74 -8.75 8.32
CA ARG A 97 -16.63 -8.24 9.16
C ARG A 97 -15.28 -8.13 8.43
N GLU A 98 -15.07 -8.93 7.39
CA GLU A 98 -13.83 -8.98 6.59
C GLU A 98 -13.88 -8.02 5.39
N LEU A 99 -15.06 -7.52 5.05
CA LEU A 99 -15.31 -6.62 3.92
C LEU A 99 -14.44 -5.34 3.94
N PRO A 100 -14.24 -4.64 5.09
CA PRO A 100 -13.37 -3.46 5.14
C PRO A 100 -11.90 -3.80 4.86
N HIS A 101 -11.42 -4.94 5.34
CA HIS A 101 -10.05 -5.39 5.11
C HIS A 101 -9.84 -5.80 3.64
N LEU A 102 -10.81 -6.51 3.05
CA LEU A 102 -10.81 -6.86 1.63
C LEU A 102 -10.81 -5.59 0.75
N ARG A 103 -11.66 -4.60 1.08
CA ARG A 103 -11.71 -3.29 0.42
C ARG A 103 -10.37 -2.55 0.50
N CYS A 104 -9.72 -2.54 1.66
CA CYS A 104 -8.38 -1.95 1.81
C CYS A 104 -7.34 -2.66 0.91
N SER A 105 -7.31 -3.99 0.91
CA SER A 105 -6.40 -4.77 0.07
C SER A 105 -6.62 -4.52 -1.43
N ILE A 106 -7.88 -4.47 -1.88
CA ILE A 106 -8.21 -4.16 -3.28
C ILE A 106 -7.79 -2.74 -3.65
N LEU A 107 -7.99 -1.74 -2.79
CA LEU A 107 -7.55 -0.36 -3.03
C LEU A 107 -6.01 -0.27 -3.11
N ALA A 108 -5.28 -0.98 -2.25
CA ALA A 108 -3.81 -1.05 -2.29
C ALA A 108 -3.31 -1.67 -3.61
N CYS A 109 -3.88 -2.81 -4.01
CA CYS A 109 -3.58 -3.45 -5.30
C CYS A 109 -3.95 -2.55 -6.49
N SER A 110 -5.07 -1.83 -6.42
CA SER A 110 -5.50 -0.91 -7.48
C SER A 110 -4.52 0.25 -7.66
N ALA A 111 -4.02 0.81 -6.55
CA ALA A 111 -2.98 1.85 -6.59
C ALA A 111 -1.66 1.32 -7.20
N TYR A 112 -1.20 0.14 -6.79
CA TYR A 112 -0.01 -0.50 -7.34
C TYR A 112 -0.13 -0.79 -8.85
N VAL A 113 -1.25 -1.37 -9.28
CA VAL A 113 -1.51 -1.67 -10.70
C VAL A 113 -1.58 -0.40 -11.53
N ALA A 114 -2.26 0.65 -11.04
CA ALA A 114 -2.33 1.94 -11.73
C ALA A 114 -0.93 2.59 -11.88
N LEU A 115 -0.08 2.55 -10.85
CA LEU A 115 1.33 3.00 -10.95
C LEU A 115 2.11 2.22 -12.00
N GLY A 116 1.94 0.90 -12.07
CA GLY A 116 2.60 0.03 -13.04
C GLY A 116 2.10 0.21 -14.48
N LEU A 117 0.85 0.64 -14.66
CA LEU A 117 0.27 1.05 -15.95
C LEU A 117 0.60 2.50 -16.33
N GLY A 118 1.16 3.30 -15.42
CA GLY A 118 1.46 4.71 -15.62
C GLY A 118 0.29 5.67 -15.40
N ASP A 119 -0.88 5.18 -14.99
CA ASP A 119 -2.02 6.02 -14.59
C ASP A 119 -1.81 6.55 -13.16
N ASN A 120 -1.02 7.61 -13.08
CA ASN A 120 -0.64 8.23 -11.82
C ASN A 120 -1.82 8.96 -11.15
N VAL A 121 -2.85 9.34 -11.90
CA VAL A 121 -4.05 10.01 -11.35
C VAL A 121 -4.90 8.99 -10.62
N MET A 122 -5.22 7.85 -11.27
CA MET A 122 -5.96 6.77 -10.61
C MET A 122 -5.17 6.14 -9.47
N ALA A 123 -3.85 5.99 -9.61
CA ALA A 123 -2.98 5.54 -8.52
C ALA A 123 -3.15 6.40 -7.26
N LEU A 124 -3.09 7.73 -7.42
CA LEU A 124 -3.27 8.67 -6.31
C LEU A 124 -4.69 8.57 -5.71
N VAL A 125 -5.72 8.50 -6.56
CA VAL A 125 -7.12 8.35 -6.12
C VAL A 125 -7.33 7.08 -5.31
N HIS A 126 -6.75 5.94 -5.73
CA HIS A 126 -6.84 4.69 -4.98
C HIS A 126 -6.06 4.74 -3.66
N ALA A 127 -4.85 5.32 -3.66
CA ALA A 127 -4.03 5.48 -2.46
C ALA A 127 -4.67 6.42 -1.42
N GLN A 128 -5.27 7.53 -1.86
CA GLN A 128 -6.01 8.43 -0.97
C GLN A 128 -7.27 7.78 -0.39
N LYS A 129 -8.04 7.05 -1.23
CA LYS A 129 -9.20 6.26 -0.75
C LYS A 129 -8.79 5.18 0.25
N LEU A 130 -7.62 4.55 0.07
CA LEU A 130 -7.07 3.59 1.03
C LEU A 130 -6.77 4.27 2.37
N LEU A 131 -6.05 5.39 2.34
CA LEU A 131 -5.68 6.16 3.54
C LEU A 131 -6.88 6.76 4.28
N SER A 132 -8.02 6.94 3.59
CA SER A 132 -9.28 7.40 4.19
C SER A 132 -10.15 6.28 4.78
N GLN A 133 -9.73 5.00 4.71
CA GLN A 133 -10.50 3.90 5.35
C GLN A 133 -10.27 3.89 6.87
N SER A 134 -11.32 3.66 7.64
CA SER A 134 -11.23 3.41 9.08
C SER A 134 -10.50 2.09 9.36
N ASN A 135 -9.86 1.99 10.54
CA ASN A 135 -9.16 0.78 11.00
C ASN A 135 -8.10 0.21 10.03
N LEU A 136 -7.49 1.06 9.20
CA LEU A 136 -6.46 0.65 8.25
C LEU A 136 -5.23 0.02 8.97
N VAL A 137 -4.90 -1.19 8.54
CA VAL A 137 -3.75 -2.00 8.99
C VAL A 137 -2.42 -1.29 8.71
N GLY A 138 -1.43 -1.47 9.58
CA GLY A 138 -0.12 -0.79 9.52
C GLY A 138 0.58 -0.93 8.16
N ALA A 139 0.71 -2.16 7.67
CA ALA A 139 1.31 -2.44 6.36
C ALA A 139 0.58 -1.73 5.19
N LEU A 140 -0.75 -1.71 5.20
CA LEU A 140 -1.53 -1.05 4.15
C LEU A 140 -1.47 0.49 4.24
N ARG A 141 -1.33 1.06 5.45
CA ARG A 141 -1.07 2.50 5.63
C ARG A 141 0.31 2.89 5.09
N PHE A 142 1.34 2.08 5.37
CA PHE A 142 2.68 2.27 4.80
C PHE A 142 2.66 2.24 3.27
N LEU A 143 2.02 1.24 2.65
CA LEU A 143 1.88 1.14 1.21
C LEU A 143 1.05 2.30 0.62
N GLY A 144 -0.06 2.70 1.26
CA GLY A 144 -0.89 3.82 0.84
C GLY A 144 -0.10 5.13 0.75
N HIS A 145 0.70 5.45 1.77
CA HIS A 145 1.57 6.62 1.74
C HIS A 145 2.67 6.52 0.67
N LEU A 146 3.29 5.34 0.52
CA LEU A 146 4.33 5.12 -0.48
C LEU A 146 3.80 5.28 -1.92
N TYR A 147 2.64 4.69 -2.22
CA TYR A 147 2.00 4.79 -3.54
C TYR A 147 1.47 6.20 -3.83
N ALA A 148 0.88 6.88 -2.84
CA ALA A 148 0.47 8.28 -2.98
C ALA A 148 1.69 9.18 -3.28
N ALA A 149 2.80 9.00 -2.55
CA ALA A 149 4.03 9.75 -2.79
C ALA A 149 4.61 9.48 -4.19
N GLU A 150 4.69 8.22 -4.63
CA GLU A 150 5.19 7.90 -5.98
C GLU A 150 4.30 8.49 -7.08
N ALA A 151 2.97 8.40 -6.94
CA ALA A 151 2.02 9.01 -7.86
C ALA A 151 2.20 10.55 -7.94
N LEU A 152 2.31 11.22 -6.79
CA LEU A 152 2.52 12.67 -6.73
C LEU A 152 3.87 13.10 -7.33
N ILE A 153 4.93 12.31 -7.15
CA ILE A 153 6.23 12.56 -7.80
C ILE A 153 6.10 12.49 -9.32
N LYS A 154 5.42 11.46 -9.85
CA LYS A 154 5.18 11.32 -11.31
C LYS A 154 4.24 12.40 -11.87
N LEU A 155 3.37 12.97 -11.03
CA LEU A 155 2.52 14.13 -11.34
C LEU A 155 3.24 15.48 -11.08
N ASN A 156 4.54 15.49 -10.75
CA ASN A 156 5.34 16.66 -10.39
C ASN A 156 4.82 17.49 -9.18
N ARG A 157 3.97 16.89 -8.34
CA ARG A 157 3.39 17.47 -7.11
C ARG A 157 4.30 17.22 -5.90
N LEU A 158 5.56 17.61 -6.03
CA LEU A 158 6.62 17.33 -5.04
C LEU A 158 6.33 17.83 -3.60
N PRO A 159 5.67 18.98 -3.35
CA PRO A 159 5.34 19.42 -1.99
C PRO A 159 4.44 18.43 -1.23
N GLU A 160 3.45 17.84 -1.93
CA GLU A 160 2.51 16.90 -1.33
C GLU A 160 3.14 15.52 -1.14
N ALA A 161 4.04 15.10 -2.06
CA ALA A 161 4.82 13.88 -1.89
C ALA A 161 5.68 13.90 -0.61
N ILE A 162 6.23 15.06 -0.25
CA ILE A 162 6.99 15.24 1.01
C ILE A 162 6.11 14.96 2.23
N MET A 163 4.84 15.38 2.22
CA MET A 163 3.93 15.15 3.35
C MET A 163 3.66 13.66 3.59
N HIS A 164 3.51 12.88 2.52
CA HIS A 164 3.33 11.43 2.64
C HIS A 164 4.61 10.67 3.01
N LEU A 165 5.79 11.16 2.62
CA LEU A 165 7.09 10.56 2.97
C LEU A 165 7.61 10.98 4.35
N SER A 166 6.81 11.62 5.21
CA SER A 166 7.20 11.88 6.60
C SER A 166 7.36 10.55 7.37
N PRO A 167 8.48 10.33 8.10
CA PRO A 167 8.65 9.16 8.97
C PRO A 167 7.59 9.03 10.07
N ASP A 168 6.97 10.15 10.46
CA ASP A 168 5.91 10.21 11.49
C ASP A 168 4.60 9.52 11.04
N ASN A 169 4.43 9.30 9.73
CA ASN A 169 3.33 8.53 9.17
C ASN A 169 3.49 7.01 9.46
N ILE A 170 4.66 6.57 9.93
CA ILE A 170 4.98 5.16 10.22
C ILE A 170 4.98 4.93 11.74
N ASN A 171 3.81 4.50 12.21
CA ASN A 171 3.57 4.12 13.61
C ASN A 171 3.37 2.61 13.81
N ASN A 172 3.09 1.86 12.74
CA ASN A 172 2.93 0.41 12.76
C ASN A 172 3.14 -0.16 11.35
N ILE A 173 3.74 -1.34 11.22
CA ILE A 173 3.91 -2.08 9.95
C ILE A 173 3.30 -3.49 9.98
N ASN A 174 2.59 -3.86 11.06
CA ASN A 174 1.92 -5.15 11.18
C ASN A 174 0.92 -5.38 10.04
N ILE A 175 0.83 -6.64 9.62
CA ILE A 175 -0.08 -7.13 8.56
C ILE A 175 -1.42 -7.61 9.14
N ILE A 176 -1.44 -7.98 10.43
CA ILE A 176 -2.62 -8.48 11.13
C ILE A 176 -3.41 -7.29 11.71
N PRO A 177 -4.76 -7.25 11.58
CA PRO A 177 -5.60 -6.29 12.30
C PRO A 177 -5.43 -6.41 13.81
N ALA A 178 -5.46 -5.29 14.54
CA ALA A 178 -5.30 -5.29 16.00
C ALA A 178 -6.42 -6.05 16.76
N SER A 179 -7.51 -6.41 16.07
CA SER A 179 -8.71 -7.03 16.63
C SER A 179 -8.63 -8.54 16.88
N THR A 180 -7.54 -9.21 16.47
CA THR A 180 -7.41 -10.69 16.55
C THR A 180 -6.26 -11.16 17.45
N THR A 181 -5.88 -10.38 18.47
CA THR A 181 -4.78 -10.75 19.41
C THR A 181 -5.25 -11.59 20.61
N ALA A 182 -6.42 -12.20 20.55
CA ALA A 182 -6.79 -13.31 21.44
C ALA A 182 -6.45 -14.63 20.74
N GLU A 183 -5.64 -15.45 21.41
CA GLU A 183 -5.20 -16.80 20.99
C GLU A 183 -4.18 -16.86 19.83
N VAL A 184 -2.91 -16.60 20.18
CA VAL A 184 -1.76 -17.24 19.52
C VAL A 184 -1.09 -18.14 20.55
N VAL A 185 -1.46 -19.42 20.57
CA VAL A 185 -0.74 -20.43 21.35
C VAL A 185 0.52 -20.81 20.58
N SER A 186 1.67 -20.70 21.24
CA SER A 186 2.98 -21.08 20.72
C SER A 186 3.00 -22.57 20.33
N GLY A 187 3.27 -22.85 19.05
CA GLY A 187 3.45 -24.21 18.54
C GLY A 187 4.76 -24.31 17.75
N GLU A 188 5.82 -24.75 18.41
CA GLU A 188 7.03 -25.18 17.71
C GLU A 188 6.75 -26.50 16.98
N ASN A 189 7.13 -26.57 15.69
CA ASN A 189 7.69 -27.73 14.97
C ASN A 189 7.53 -27.49 13.46
N VAL A 190 8.63 -27.14 12.78
CA VAL A 190 8.70 -27.09 11.32
C VAL A 190 9.56 -28.25 10.85
N ASP A 191 8.91 -29.32 10.41
CA ASP A 191 9.60 -30.43 9.77
C ASP A 191 9.97 -30.10 8.32
N LYS A 192 11.04 -30.71 7.82
CA LYS A 192 11.70 -30.29 6.57
C LYS A 192 11.34 -31.21 5.41
N GLU A 193 10.40 -30.79 4.56
CA GLU A 193 10.26 -31.41 3.23
C GLU A 193 10.56 -30.43 2.08
N LYS A 194 11.29 -30.95 1.09
CA LYS A 194 11.77 -30.21 -0.08
C LYS A 194 10.80 -30.44 -1.23
N GLU A 195 10.15 -29.39 -1.73
CA GLU A 195 9.61 -29.42 -3.09
C GLU A 195 10.33 -28.45 -4.02
N THR A 196 10.81 -29.01 -5.13
CA THR A 196 11.63 -28.34 -6.12
C THR A 196 10.79 -27.82 -7.28
N THR A 197 10.19 -26.64 -7.11
CA THR A 197 9.91 -25.76 -8.24
C THR A 197 10.39 -24.36 -7.90
N LYS A 198 11.34 -23.82 -8.68
CA LYS A 198 11.78 -22.43 -8.54
C LYS A 198 11.06 -21.59 -9.60
N PRO A 199 10.05 -20.78 -9.24
CA PRO A 199 9.64 -19.67 -10.09
C PRO A 199 10.87 -18.79 -10.29
N ARG A 200 11.19 -18.45 -11.55
CA ARG A 200 12.34 -17.59 -11.86
C ARG A 200 12.20 -16.28 -11.09
N ALA A 201 13.31 -15.80 -10.53
CA ALA A 201 13.33 -14.69 -9.59
C ALA A 201 12.52 -13.48 -10.07
N CYS A 202 11.33 -13.32 -9.49
CA CYS A 202 10.84 -11.98 -9.19
C CYS A 202 11.87 -11.38 -8.24
N GLU A 203 12.41 -10.20 -8.56
CA GLU A 203 13.26 -9.47 -7.62
C GLU A 203 12.48 -9.35 -6.31
N LYS A 204 13.03 -9.85 -5.19
CA LYS A 204 12.37 -9.72 -3.89
C LYS A 204 12.23 -8.23 -3.59
N MET A 205 11.04 -7.69 -3.79
CA MET A 205 10.62 -6.47 -3.10
C MET A 205 10.47 -6.86 -1.63
N THR A 206 11.56 -6.75 -0.88
CA THR A 206 11.57 -6.95 0.56
C THR A 206 10.72 -5.86 1.20
N PHE A 207 9.54 -6.25 1.71
CA PHE A 207 8.76 -5.41 2.60
C PHE A 207 9.56 -5.23 3.90
N PRO A 208 9.62 -4.02 4.50
CA PRO A 208 10.46 -3.79 5.67
C PRO A 208 10.09 -4.71 6.82
N GLU A 209 11.08 -5.40 7.38
CA GLU A 209 10.89 -6.35 8.49
C GLU A 209 10.80 -5.62 9.83
N THR A 210 11.34 -4.40 9.92
CA THR A 210 11.33 -3.58 11.13
C THR A 210 10.77 -2.19 10.88
N LEU A 211 10.21 -1.59 11.94
CA LEU A 211 9.65 -0.24 11.88
C LEU A 211 10.74 0.82 11.60
N ASN A 212 11.98 0.59 12.05
CA ASN A 212 13.12 1.43 11.71
C ASN A 212 13.48 1.33 10.23
N GLU A 213 13.49 0.13 9.65
CA GLU A 213 13.73 -0.06 8.21
C GLU A 213 12.65 0.62 7.36
N ALA A 214 11.38 0.56 7.78
CA ALA A 214 10.29 1.27 7.13
C ALA A 214 10.49 2.80 7.16
N ARG A 215 10.88 3.36 8.31
CA ARG A 215 11.25 4.78 8.46
C ARG A 215 12.47 5.16 7.61
N SER A 216 13.49 4.32 7.57
CA SER A 216 14.66 4.49 6.70
C SER A 216 14.28 4.51 5.23
N SER A 217 13.38 3.62 4.79
CA SER A 217 12.86 3.61 3.40
C SER A 217 12.18 4.93 3.04
N PHE A 218 11.34 5.48 3.93
CA PHE A 218 10.72 6.78 3.74
C PHE A 218 11.75 7.91 3.68
N LEU A 219 12.75 7.91 4.57
CA LEU A 219 13.84 8.89 4.56
C LEU A 219 14.70 8.85 3.28
N VAL A 220 14.99 7.67 2.74
CA VAL A 220 15.71 7.51 1.46
C VAL A 220 14.88 8.04 0.30
N ASN A 221 13.58 7.73 0.26
CA ASN A 221 12.67 8.24 -0.77
C ASN A 221 12.51 9.77 -0.65
N LEU A 222 12.38 10.30 0.56
CA LEU A 222 12.29 11.73 0.86
C LEU A 222 13.57 12.47 0.44
N ALA A 223 14.75 11.87 0.66
CA ALA A 223 16.01 12.40 0.14
C ALA A 223 16.00 12.49 -1.39
N GLY A 224 15.39 11.51 -2.08
CA GLY A 224 15.15 11.57 -3.51
C GLY A 224 14.29 12.76 -3.92
N VAL A 225 13.18 13.01 -3.22
CA VAL A 225 12.28 14.15 -3.51
C VAL A 225 12.96 15.50 -3.25
N TYR A 226 13.72 15.64 -2.16
CA TYR A 226 14.52 16.85 -1.93
C TYR A 226 15.62 17.04 -2.99
N SER A 227 16.20 15.94 -3.50
CA SER A 227 17.18 15.99 -4.59
C SER A 227 16.55 16.48 -5.90
N LEU A 228 15.32 16.06 -6.23
CA LEU A 228 14.55 16.58 -7.37
C LEU A 228 14.22 18.08 -7.24
N ARG A 229 14.10 18.59 -6.01
CA ARG A 229 13.92 20.03 -5.70
C ARG A 229 15.22 20.82 -5.62
N SER A 230 16.38 20.19 -5.85
CA SER A 230 17.72 20.74 -5.61
C SER A 230 17.99 21.20 -4.16
N GLU A 231 17.22 20.71 -3.19
CA GLU A 231 17.37 21.01 -1.76
C GLU A 231 18.36 20.04 -1.10
N PHE A 232 19.60 20.03 -1.62
CA PHE A 232 20.62 19.02 -1.34
C PHE A 232 20.98 18.89 0.16
N ASP A 233 20.95 19.98 0.93
CA ASP A 233 21.18 19.94 2.38
C ASP A 233 20.09 19.17 3.14
N LYS A 234 18.83 19.23 2.70
CA LYS A 234 17.74 18.44 3.30
C LYS A 234 17.85 16.98 2.87
N ALA A 235 18.14 16.73 1.59
CA ALA A 235 18.37 15.37 1.09
C ALA A 235 19.49 14.65 1.85
N ARG A 236 20.60 15.36 2.11
CA ARG A 236 21.75 14.89 2.90
C ARG A 236 21.36 14.54 4.35
N LYS A 237 20.56 15.39 5.02
CA LYS A 237 20.04 15.11 6.38
C LYS A 237 19.15 13.86 6.41
N CYS A 238 18.25 13.72 5.45
CA CYS A 238 17.39 12.53 5.36
C CYS A 238 18.20 11.24 5.15
N LEU A 239 19.23 11.26 4.28
CA LEU A 239 20.14 10.10 4.15
C LEU A 239 20.91 9.79 5.43
N GLN A 240 21.41 10.80 6.15
CA GLN A 240 22.10 10.59 7.44
C GLN A 240 21.16 9.94 8.48
N GLN A 241 19.90 10.40 8.56
CA GLN A 241 18.89 9.79 9.43
C GLN A 241 18.59 8.34 9.02
N ALA A 242 18.45 8.05 7.73
CA ALA A 242 18.27 6.68 7.23
C ALA A 242 19.46 5.77 7.56
N CYS A 243 20.69 6.28 7.46
CA CYS A 243 21.89 5.55 7.88
C CYS A 243 21.85 5.23 9.38
N SER A 244 21.41 6.17 10.23
CA SER A 244 21.37 5.99 11.68
C SER A 244 20.30 5.01 12.17
N LEU A 245 19.18 4.90 11.45
CA LEU A 245 18.11 3.93 11.73
C LEU A 245 18.38 2.53 11.14
N GLY A 246 19.27 2.44 10.16
CA GLY A 246 19.52 1.22 9.37
C GLY A 246 18.52 1.08 8.22
N TYR A 247 19.04 1.02 6.99
CA TYR A 247 18.27 0.67 5.79
C TYR A 247 18.66 -0.74 5.31
N SER A 248 17.74 -1.46 4.66
CA SER A 248 18.03 -2.81 4.13
C SER A 248 19.18 -2.79 3.11
N LYS A 249 19.95 -3.88 3.07
CA LYS A 249 21.06 -4.10 2.14
C LYS A 249 20.61 -3.95 0.67
N ASP A 250 19.35 -4.26 0.36
CA ASP A 250 18.75 -4.11 -0.97
C ASP A 250 18.72 -2.64 -1.44
N PHE A 251 18.67 -1.70 -0.50
CA PHE A 251 18.73 -0.26 -0.78
C PHE A 251 20.17 0.28 -0.88
N SER A 252 21.19 -0.49 -0.51
CA SER A 252 22.57 0.03 -0.36
C SER A 252 23.11 0.69 -1.64
N ALA A 253 22.95 0.04 -2.79
CA ALA A 253 23.38 0.62 -4.07
C ALA A 253 22.61 1.91 -4.42
N ARG A 254 21.29 1.94 -4.16
CA ARG A 254 20.43 3.11 -4.41
C ARG A 254 20.84 4.29 -3.50
N VAL A 255 21.11 4.01 -2.23
CA VAL A 255 21.51 5.00 -1.23
C VAL A 255 22.89 5.59 -1.55
N VAL A 256 23.86 4.74 -1.94
CA VAL A 256 25.19 5.19 -2.40
C VAL A 256 25.08 6.05 -3.66
N LEU A 257 24.31 5.64 -4.66
CA LEU A 257 24.11 6.42 -5.89
C LEU A 257 23.43 7.77 -5.62
N LEU A 258 22.43 7.80 -4.74
CA LEU A 258 21.76 9.05 -4.35
C LEU A 258 22.70 9.99 -3.57
N ALA A 259 23.54 9.45 -2.67
CA ALA A 259 24.56 10.24 -1.99
C ALA A 259 25.61 10.80 -2.95
N VAL A 260 26.09 10.00 -3.92
CA VAL A 260 27.01 10.44 -4.98
C VAL A 260 26.38 11.54 -5.83
N TYR A 261 25.11 11.40 -6.22
CA TYR A 261 24.38 12.45 -6.95
C TYR A 261 24.32 13.75 -6.16
N ILE A 262 23.90 13.71 -4.88
CA ILE A 262 23.83 14.88 -3.99
C ILE A 262 25.20 15.58 -3.88
N GLU A 263 26.29 14.82 -3.73
CA GLU A 263 27.64 15.37 -3.63
C GLU A 263 28.10 16.04 -4.94
N LEU A 264 27.86 15.41 -6.08
CA LEU A 264 28.19 15.98 -7.39
C LEU A 264 27.42 17.28 -7.67
N GLN A 265 26.10 17.30 -7.39
CA GLN A 265 25.29 18.51 -7.53
C GLN A 265 25.67 19.61 -6.52
N SER A 266 26.24 19.23 -5.37
CA SER A 266 26.82 20.17 -4.40
C SER A 266 28.24 20.65 -4.78
N GLY A 267 28.79 20.21 -5.93
CA GLY A 267 30.17 20.51 -6.36
C GLY A 267 31.27 19.74 -5.61
N ASN A 268 30.91 18.81 -4.72
CA ASN A 268 31.85 18.04 -3.89
C ASN A 268 32.30 16.75 -4.60
N THR A 269 33.09 16.90 -5.67
CA THR A 269 33.61 15.77 -6.44
C THR A 269 34.48 14.81 -5.62
N ALA A 270 35.23 15.34 -4.63
CA ALA A 270 36.04 14.54 -3.73
C ALA A 270 35.18 13.63 -2.82
N GLY A 271 34.10 14.17 -2.23
CA GLY A 271 33.14 13.41 -1.43
C GLY A 271 32.41 12.34 -2.25
N ALA A 272 31.98 12.68 -3.46
CA ALA A 272 31.39 11.73 -4.41
C ALA A 272 32.33 10.56 -4.72
N LEU A 273 33.60 10.85 -5.05
CA LEU A 273 34.63 9.82 -5.30
C LEU A 273 34.94 8.98 -4.05
N GLN A 274 34.84 9.54 -2.85
CA GLN A 274 35.06 8.78 -1.61
C GLN A 274 33.88 7.84 -1.30
N THR A 275 32.66 8.32 -1.50
CA THR A 275 31.41 7.58 -1.28
C THR A 275 31.30 6.38 -2.21
N ILE A 276 31.58 6.56 -3.52
CA ILE A 276 31.55 5.46 -4.48
C ILE A 276 32.64 4.42 -4.22
N LYS A 277 33.88 4.84 -3.90
CA LYS A 277 34.98 3.91 -3.57
C LYS A 277 34.67 3.06 -2.34
N LYS A 278 34.12 3.68 -1.28
CA LYS A 278 33.81 2.99 -0.02
C LYS A 278 32.49 2.20 -0.04
N HIS A 279 31.66 2.35 -1.07
CA HIS A 279 30.33 1.72 -1.18
C HIS A 279 29.43 2.00 0.05
N GLN A 280 29.61 3.15 0.70
CA GLN A 280 28.95 3.54 1.94
C GLN A 280 28.75 5.05 1.98
N VAL A 281 27.61 5.51 2.52
CA VAL A 281 27.39 6.92 2.85
C VAL A 281 28.31 7.30 3.99
N LEU A 282 29.08 8.37 3.81
CA LEU A 282 30.06 8.79 4.79
C LEU A 282 29.47 9.80 5.77
N PRO A 283 29.76 9.70 7.09
CA PRO A 283 29.43 10.75 8.03
C PRO A 283 30.19 12.01 7.64
N PHE A 284 29.47 13.13 7.52
CA PHE A 284 30.06 14.39 7.08
C PHE A 284 30.99 14.97 8.13
N SER A 285 32.23 15.27 7.75
CA SER A 285 33.03 16.23 8.50
C SER A 285 32.44 17.64 8.29
N LYS A 286 32.35 18.42 9.37
CA LYS A 286 31.98 19.83 9.26
C LYS A 286 33.15 20.61 8.67
N GLY A 287 33.14 20.86 7.36
CA GLY A 287 34.13 21.77 6.80
C GLY A 287 34.22 21.87 5.28
N PHE A 288 33.51 22.85 4.71
CA PHE A 288 34.12 23.73 3.70
C PHE A 288 33.70 25.16 4.02
N LYS A 289 34.64 25.97 4.52
CA LYS A 289 34.46 27.43 4.56
C LYS A 289 34.52 27.93 3.13
N ALA A 290 33.57 28.79 2.75
CA ALA A 290 33.57 29.39 1.42
C ALA A 290 34.92 30.07 1.12
N VAL A 291 35.56 29.67 0.01
CA VAL A 291 36.77 30.33 -0.47
C VAL A 291 36.35 31.74 -0.93
N LYS A 292 36.67 32.75 -0.12
CA LYS A 292 36.52 34.15 -0.52
C LYS A 292 37.39 34.41 -1.73
N LYS A 293 36.76 34.73 -2.87
CA LYS A 293 37.44 35.10 -4.12
C LYS A 293 38.03 36.51 -3.99
N THR A 294 39.17 36.64 -3.30
CA THR A 294 40.00 37.83 -3.38
C THR A 294 40.72 37.85 -4.73
N ARG A 295 40.07 38.42 -5.76
CA ARG A 295 40.80 38.88 -6.94
C ARG A 295 41.51 40.17 -6.58
N GLY A 296 42.84 40.12 -6.50
CA GLY A 296 43.65 41.33 -6.43
C GLY A 296 43.57 42.11 -7.73
N ALA A 297 43.51 43.42 -7.59
CA ALA A 297 43.84 44.41 -8.61
C ALA A 297 44.70 45.49 -7.94
N ASP A 298 45.35 46.34 -8.73
CA ASP A 298 46.09 47.54 -8.33
C ASP A 298 47.52 47.33 -7.80
N VAL A 299 48.38 46.75 -8.65
CA VAL A 299 49.81 47.07 -8.69
C VAL A 299 50.24 47.37 -10.13
N TRP A 300 50.00 48.61 -10.58
CA TRP A 300 50.72 49.22 -11.71
C TRP A 300 51.07 50.65 -11.33
N LYS A 301 52.34 50.87 -11.00
CA LYS A 301 52.90 52.18 -10.70
C LYS A 301 54.34 52.23 -11.21
N THR A 302 54.50 52.70 -12.46
CA THR A 302 55.68 53.37 -13.05
C THR A 302 55.30 53.78 -14.46
#